data_AF-Q090Z2-F1
#
_entry.id   AF-Q090Z2-F1
#
_cell.length_a   1.000
_cell.length_b   1.000
_cell.length_c   1.000
_cell.angle_alpha   90.00
_cell.angle_beta   90.00
_cell.angle_gamma   90.00
#
_symmetry.space_group_name_H-M   'P 1'
#
loop_
_entity.id
_entity.type
_entity.pdbx_description
1 polymer ?
#
loop_
_entity_poly.entity_id
_entity_poly.type
_entity_poly.pdbx_seq_one_letter_code
_entity_poly.pdbx_strand_id
1 'polypeptide(L)'
;MKKTLLGSLVAFGLTVLPLTAQAGTVTVKGSDTMVILAQRWAEAFMKKNPATKLQVTGGGSGTGLAALQNGTTDIAMSSREMKEAEEEKLRQRYNTPPTSVSVAKDGVTFYVNESNPVQALTLEQLKDIYLGDTTSWKAVGGPDAPIVLYSRENSSGTYAFVKEKVLDGDDYASNAQTLPGTAAVANAVAKEKNGIGYGGAAYAKGIKELKVKKDNDAFAPTAENVKSGKYPLSRDLFFYLRNKPSGETKAFIDFALSPEGQAIVSQVGYFPVK
;
A
#
# COMPACT_ATOMS: atom_id res chain seq x y z
N MET A 1 24.17 -63.93 59.16
CA MET A 1 23.41 -64.04 57.89
C MET A 1 22.91 -62.65 57.52
N LYS A 2 23.40 -62.11 56.41
CA LYS A 2 22.97 -60.82 55.83
C LYS A 2 21.73 -61.03 54.96
N LYS A 3 20.98 -59.94 54.75
CA LYS A 3 20.24 -59.49 53.54
C LYS A 3 18.76 -59.19 53.83
N THR A 4 18.12 -58.12 53.37
CA THR A 4 18.47 -56.78 52.84
C THR A 4 17.12 -56.04 52.79
N LEU A 5 17.02 -54.80 53.26
CA LEU A 5 15.82 -53.97 53.04
C LEU A 5 15.79 -53.51 51.57
N LEU A 6 14.66 -53.72 50.90
CA LEU A 6 14.41 -53.24 49.54
C LEU A 6 13.84 -51.82 49.63
N GLY A 7 14.66 -50.80 49.32
CA GLY A 7 14.21 -49.42 49.13
C GLY A 7 13.88 -49.19 47.66
N SER A 8 12.62 -48.89 47.35
CA SER A 8 12.19 -48.50 46.00
C SER A 8 12.58 -47.04 45.74
N LEU A 9 13.58 -46.82 44.88
CA LEU A 9 13.85 -45.53 44.26
C LEU A 9 12.79 -45.27 43.17
N VAL A 10 11.94 -44.26 43.37
CA VAL A 10 11.13 -43.68 42.31
C VAL A 10 11.97 -42.63 41.61
N ALA A 11 12.47 -42.94 40.41
CA ALA A 11 13.16 -41.99 39.56
C ALA A 11 12.13 -41.06 38.89
N PHE A 12 12.07 -39.81 39.33
CA PHE A 12 11.34 -38.75 38.62
C PHE A 12 12.14 -38.39 37.36
N GLY A 13 11.75 -38.97 36.22
CA GLY A 13 12.25 -38.53 34.92
C GLY A 13 11.68 -37.16 34.61
N LEU A 14 12.52 -36.11 34.70
CA LEU A 14 12.19 -34.79 34.15
C LEU A 14 12.20 -34.91 32.62
N THR A 15 11.04 -35.19 32.02
CA THR A 15 10.83 -34.97 30.59
C THR A 15 10.78 -33.47 30.34
N VAL A 16 11.90 -32.91 29.87
CA VAL A 16 11.94 -31.58 29.28
C VAL A 16 11.17 -31.65 27.96
N LEU A 17 9.90 -31.24 27.98
CA LEU A 17 9.14 -31.00 26.76
C LEU A 17 9.84 -29.84 26.02
N PRO A 18 10.23 -30.00 24.75
CA PRO A 18 10.72 -28.88 23.97
C PRO A 18 9.59 -27.85 23.90
N LEU A 19 9.84 -26.65 24.41
CA LEU A 19 8.96 -25.51 24.24
C LEU A 19 8.98 -25.17 22.75
N THR A 20 8.10 -25.78 21.96
CA THR A 20 7.82 -25.33 20.60
C THR A 20 7.26 -23.92 20.73
N ALA A 21 8.10 -22.93 20.45
CA ALA A 21 7.65 -21.56 20.29
C ALA A 21 6.49 -21.57 19.31
N GLN A 22 5.30 -21.24 19.78
CA GLN A 22 4.11 -21.18 18.95
C GLN A 22 4.38 -20.12 17.89
N ALA A 23 4.56 -20.56 16.63
CA ALA A 23 4.80 -19.66 15.51
C ALA A 23 3.60 -18.73 15.36
N GLY A 24 3.73 -17.52 15.91
CA GLY A 24 2.72 -16.48 15.78
C GLY A 24 2.52 -16.13 14.31
N THR A 25 1.28 -15.88 13.92
CA THR A 25 0.99 -15.33 12.59
C THR A 25 1.40 -13.86 12.57
N VAL A 26 2.26 -13.46 11.64
CA VAL A 26 2.59 -12.06 11.38
C VAL A 26 1.47 -11.44 10.55
N THR A 27 0.87 -10.38 11.06
CA THR A 27 -0.28 -9.70 10.46
C THR A 27 0.13 -8.38 9.80
N VAL A 28 -0.26 -8.22 8.55
CA VAL A 28 0.08 -7.07 7.70
C VAL A 28 -1.22 -6.44 7.19
N LYS A 29 -1.48 -5.18 7.50
CA LYS A 29 -2.76 -4.52 7.18
C LYS A 29 -2.59 -3.11 6.65
N GLY A 30 -3.40 -2.69 5.68
CA GLY A 30 -3.54 -1.26 5.36
C GLY A 30 -3.75 -0.97 3.88
N SER A 31 -2.85 -0.18 3.30
CA SER A 31 -3.01 0.41 1.96
C SER A 31 -3.37 -0.63 0.88
N ASP A 32 -4.50 -0.41 0.20
CA ASP A 32 -4.90 -1.21 -0.95
C ASP A 32 -3.99 -0.99 -2.16
N THR A 33 -3.23 0.10 -2.20
CA THR A 33 -2.14 0.25 -3.17
C THR A 33 -1.14 -0.90 -2.98
N MET A 34 -0.79 -1.23 -1.75
CA MET A 34 0.27 -2.18 -1.44
C MET A 34 -0.21 -3.64 -1.34
N VAL A 35 -1.52 -3.90 -1.31
CA VAL A 35 -2.04 -5.23 -0.95
C VAL A 35 -1.53 -6.35 -1.86
N ILE A 36 -1.51 -6.14 -3.17
CA ILE A 36 -0.98 -7.14 -4.13
C ILE A 36 0.53 -7.33 -3.92
N LEU A 37 1.29 -6.24 -3.75
CA LEU A 37 2.73 -6.30 -3.53
C LEU A 37 3.07 -7.07 -2.25
N ALA A 38 2.38 -6.77 -1.15
CA ALA A 38 2.61 -7.44 0.12
C ALA A 38 2.16 -8.91 0.11
N GLN A 39 1.09 -9.26 -0.60
CA GLN A 39 0.70 -10.65 -0.82
C GLN A 39 1.80 -11.41 -1.58
N ARG A 40 2.37 -10.82 -2.63
CA ARG A 40 3.48 -11.43 -3.39
C ARG A 40 4.73 -11.62 -2.54
N TRP A 41 5.09 -10.62 -1.72
CA TRP A 41 6.18 -10.79 -0.76
C TRP A 41 5.89 -11.89 0.26
N ALA A 42 4.67 -11.93 0.81
CA ALA A 42 4.28 -12.93 1.80
C ALA A 42 4.32 -14.35 1.23
N GLU A 43 3.79 -14.56 0.02
CA GLU A 43 3.85 -15.83 -0.70
C GLU A 43 5.30 -16.30 -0.90
N ALA A 44 6.15 -15.43 -1.43
CA ALA A 44 7.55 -15.76 -1.69
C ALA A 44 8.34 -16.01 -0.40
N PHE A 45 8.09 -15.23 0.65
CA PHE A 45 8.73 -15.41 1.95
C PHE A 45 8.30 -16.71 2.63
N MET A 46 7.00 -17.02 2.68
CA MET A 46 6.49 -18.25 3.29
C MET A 46 6.95 -19.51 2.55
N LYS A 47 7.17 -19.43 1.23
CA LYS A 47 7.77 -20.52 0.47
C LYS A 47 9.19 -20.87 0.96
N LYS A 48 9.94 -19.88 1.43
CA LYS A 48 11.30 -20.05 1.98
C LYS A 48 11.31 -20.30 3.49
N ASN A 49 10.25 -19.90 4.18
CA ASN A 49 10.10 -20.02 5.63
C ASN A 49 8.76 -20.71 5.94
N PRO A 50 8.64 -22.05 5.74
CA PRO A 50 7.34 -22.74 5.83
C PRO A 50 6.69 -22.71 7.22
N ALA A 51 7.50 -22.49 8.26
CA ALA A 51 7.05 -22.32 9.64
C ALA A 51 6.37 -20.95 9.88
N THR A 52 6.70 -19.93 9.09
CA THR A 52 6.12 -18.60 9.22
C THR A 52 4.74 -18.54 8.56
N LYS A 53 3.80 -17.86 9.24
CA LYS A 53 2.49 -17.53 8.67
C LYS A 53 2.37 -16.02 8.55
N LEU A 54 2.08 -15.54 7.35
CA LEU A 54 1.82 -14.13 7.04
C LEU A 54 0.39 -13.97 6.55
N GLN A 55 -0.34 -13.02 7.13
CA GLN A 55 -1.68 -12.65 6.69
C GLN A 55 -1.68 -11.19 6.23
N VAL A 56 -2.08 -10.96 4.98
CA VAL A 56 -2.07 -9.64 4.36
C VAL A 56 -3.51 -9.21 4.06
N THR A 57 -3.90 -8.05 4.57
CA THR A 57 -5.25 -7.49 4.40
C THR A 57 -5.19 -6.02 3.95
N GLY A 58 -6.08 -5.63 3.04
CA GLY A 58 -6.27 -4.23 2.62
C GLY A 58 -7.11 -3.42 3.61
N GLY A 59 -7.80 -2.41 3.07
CA GLY A 59 -8.73 -1.53 3.80
C GLY A 59 -8.26 -0.07 3.93
N GLY A 60 -7.15 0.30 3.31
CA GLY A 60 -6.63 1.67 3.29
C GLY A 60 -5.54 1.96 4.33
N SER A 61 -4.69 2.94 4.03
CA SER A 61 -3.58 3.35 4.92
C SER A 61 -4.05 3.70 6.33
N GLY A 62 -5.12 4.51 6.43
CA GLY A 62 -5.66 4.93 7.73
C GLY A 62 -6.12 3.74 8.58
N THR A 63 -6.76 2.75 7.95
CA THR A 63 -7.18 1.52 8.62
C THR A 63 -6.00 0.70 9.12
N GLY A 64 -4.92 0.57 8.31
CA GLY A 64 -3.69 -0.10 8.73
C GLY A 64 -3.02 0.60 9.92
N LEU A 65 -2.87 1.92 9.83
CA LEU A 65 -2.26 2.73 10.89
C LEU A 65 -3.07 2.69 12.19
N ALA A 66 -4.40 2.76 12.10
CA ALA A 66 -5.28 2.56 13.26
C ALA A 66 -5.18 1.15 13.84
N ALA A 67 -5.07 0.12 12.99
CA ALA A 67 -4.87 -1.26 13.46
C ALA A 67 -3.53 -1.41 14.20
N LEU A 68 -2.48 -0.73 13.73
CA LEU A 68 -1.16 -0.71 14.37
C LEU A 68 -1.22 -0.02 15.74
N GLN A 69 -1.89 1.14 15.81
CA GLN A 69 -2.20 1.86 17.04
C GLN A 69 -3.00 1.02 18.03
N ASN A 70 -3.89 0.18 17.55
CA ASN A 70 -4.74 -0.65 18.40
C ASN A 70 -4.10 -1.96 18.84
N GLY A 71 -2.90 -2.29 18.36
CA GLY A 71 -2.24 -3.56 18.69
C GLY A 71 -2.78 -4.75 17.90
N THR A 72 -3.57 -4.50 16.85
CA THR A 72 -4.32 -5.53 16.10
C THR A 72 -3.67 -5.94 14.77
N THR A 73 -2.54 -5.31 14.41
CA THR A 73 -1.67 -5.75 13.31
C THR A 73 -0.21 -5.57 13.71
N ASP A 74 0.70 -6.36 13.16
CA ASP A 74 2.14 -6.25 13.41
C ASP A 74 2.80 -5.20 12.50
N ILE A 75 2.40 -5.16 11.23
CA ILE A 75 2.87 -4.22 10.22
C ILE A 75 1.68 -3.48 9.62
N ALA A 76 1.73 -2.15 9.63
CA ALA A 76 0.83 -1.33 8.84
C ALA A 76 1.45 -0.99 7.48
N MET A 77 0.70 -1.21 6.41
CA MET A 77 1.06 -0.75 5.07
C MET A 77 0.45 0.63 4.82
N SER A 78 1.26 1.58 4.38
CA SER A 78 0.76 2.91 4.04
C SER A 78 1.37 3.47 2.77
N SER A 79 0.52 4.00 1.91
CA SER A 79 0.93 4.76 0.71
C SER A 79 0.86 6.27 0.93
N ARG A 80 1.09 6.70 2.17
CA ARG A 80 1.30 8.09 2.59
C ARG A 80 2.11 8.04 3.88
N GLU A 81 2.70 9.17 4.26
CA GLU A 81 3.30 9.27 5.57
C GLU A 81 2.25 9.18 6.68
N MET A 82 2.68 8.70 7.85
CA MET A 82 1.89 8.75 9.07
C MET A 82 1.71 10.22 9.45
N LYS A 83 0.48 10.62 9.80
CA LYS A 83 0.20 11.98 10.25
C LYS A 83 0.72 12.17 11.67
N GLU A 84 1.06 13.40 12.04
CA GLU A 84 1.54 13.72 13.40
C GLU A 84 0.58 13.22 14.50
N ALA A 85 -0.73 13.44 14.32
CA ALA A 85 -1.74 12.94 15.27
C ALA A 85 -1.81 11.40 15.35
N GLU A 86 -1.40 10.68 14.29
CA GLU A 86 -1.31 9.23 14.28
C GLU A 86 -0.03 8.73 14.98
N GLU A 87 1.09 9.44 14.80
CA GLU A 87 2.34 9.17 15.52
C GLU A 87 2.17 9.40 17.02
N GLU A 88 1.54 10.51 17.40
CA GLU A 88 1.35 10.89 18.79
C GLU A 88 0.51 9.85 19.54
N LYS A 89 -0.56 9.33 18.91
CA LYS A 89 -1.34 8.22 19.48
C LYS A 89 -0.51 6.96 19.71
N LEU A 90 0.44 6.64 18.81
CA LEU A 90 1.35 5.52 19.01
C LEU A 90 2.31 5.78 20.17
N ARG A 91 2.90 6.97 20.24
CA ARG A 91 3.81 7.37 21.32
C ARG A 91 3.13 7.31 22.67
N GLN A 92 1.93 7.89 22.80
CA GLN A 92 1.15 7.89 24.04
C GLN A 92 0.81 6.47 24.52
N ARG A 93 0.48 5.56 23.60
CA ARG A 93 0.06 4.21 23.95
C ARG A 93 1.21 3.25 24.24
N TYR A 94 2.31 3.37 23.53
CA TYR A 94 3.40 2.38 23.56
C TYR A 94 4.75 2.94 24.02
N ASN A 95 4.82 4.24 24.33
CA ASN A 95 6.02 4.93 24.80
C ASN A 95 7.24 4.76 23.87
N THR A 96 6.98 4.78 22.57
CA THR A 96 7.97 4.49 21.51
C THR A 96 7.60 5.26 20.24
N PRO A 97 8.57 5.80 19.48
CA PRO A 97 8.28 6.34 18.17
C PRO A 97 7.98 5.22 17.17
N PRO A 98 7.05 5.42 16.21
CA PRO A 98 6.84 4.45 15.15
C PRO A 98 8.12 4.25 14.34
N THR A 99 8.38 3.00 13.93
CA THR A 99 9.40 2.72 12.92
C THR A 99 8.77 2.80 11.55
N SER A 100 9.33 3.63 10.68
CA SER A 100 8.96 3.73 9.26
C SER A 100 10.02 3.06 8.40
N VAL A 101 9.60 2.26 7.43
CA VAL A 101 10.48 1.63 6.44
C VAL A 101 9.90 1.87 5.05
N SER A 102 10.60 2.64 4.21
CA SER A 102 10.26 2.77 2.79
C SER A 102 10.64 1.46 2.08
N VAL A 103 9.68 0.81 1.44
CA VAL A 103 9.83 -0.54 0.87
C VAL A 103 9.66 -0.59 -0.65
N ALA A 104 9.00 0.42 -1.23
CA ALA A 104 8.84 0.61 -2.66
C ALA A 104 8.53 2.09 -2.96
N LYS A 105 8.67 2.48 -4.22
CA LYS A 105 8.20 3.76 -4.76
C LYS A 105 7.02 3.52 -5.70
N ASP A 106 6.10 4.46 -5.73
CA ASP A 106 4.87 4.45 -6.54
C ASP A 106 4.77 5.74 -7.35
N GLY A 107 4.19 5.63 -8.54
CA GLY A 107 3.69 6.76 -9.31
C GLY A 107 2.18 6.76 -9.23
N VAL A 108 1.59 7.65 -8.42
CA VAL A 108 0.13 7.78 -8.37
C VAL A 108 -0.34 8.21 -9.74
N THR A 109 -1.20 7.39 -10.33
CA THR A 109 -1.55 7.45 -11.73
C THR A 109 -3.03 7.69 -11.86
N PHE A 110 -3.37 8.70 -12.66
CA PHE A 110 -4.72 8.87 -13.16
C PHE A 110 -4.88 8.03 -14.41
N TYR A 111 -5.98 7.29 -14.48
CA TYR A 111 -6.26 6.42 -15.60
C TYR A 111 -7.67 6.63 -16.10
N VAL A 112 -7.82 6.37 -17.38
CA VAL A 112 -9.06 6.44 -18.14
C VAL A 112 -9.32 5.10 -18.81
N ASN A 113 -10.51 4.93 -19.38
CA ASN A 113 -10.77 3.78 -20.23
C ASN A 113 -9.80 3.72 -21.42
N GLU A 114 -9.46 2.52 -21.88
CA GLU A 114 -8.57 2.32 -23.03
C GLU A 114 -9.06 3.04 -24.30
N SER A 115 -10.39 3.17 -24.49
CA SER A 115 -10.95 3.86 -25.65
C SER A 115 -10.95 5.39 -25.55
N ASN A 116 -10.68 5.97 -24.38
CA ASN A 116 -10.65 7.42 -24.24
C ASN A 116 -9.43 7.98 -24.99
N PRO A 117 -9.54 9.00 -25.86
CA PRO A 117 -8.41 9.47 -26.66
C PRO A 117 -7.42 10.35 -25.89
N VAL A 118 -7.79 10.93 -24.74
CA VAL A 118 -6.96 11.85 -23.96
C VAL A 118 -5.68 11.14 -23.50
N GLN A 119 -4.51 11.73 -23.76
CA GLN A 119 -3.21 11.13 -23.46
C GLN A 119 -2.51 11.76 -22.25
N ALA A 120 -2.81 13.02 -21.97
CA ALA A 120 -2.11 13.78 -20.95
C ALA A 120 -2.99 14.92 -20.42
N LEU A 121 -2.89 15.19 -19.12
CA LEU A 121 -3.54 16.30 -18.44
C LEU A 121 -2.53 17.06 -17.58
N THR A 122 -2.72 18.36 -17.38
CA THR A 122 -1.99 19.12 -16.36
C THR A 122 -2.54 18.80 -14.97
N LEU A 123 -1.79 19.13 -13.91
CA LEU A 123 -2.30 19.03 -12.54
C LEU A 123 -3.53 19.93 -12.31
N GLU A 124 -3.55 21.11 -12.91
CA GLU A 124 -4.70 22.03 -12.87
C GLU A 124 -5.95 21.41 -13.52
N GLN A 125 -5.82 20.79 -14.71
CA GLN A 125 -6.94 20.09 -15.34
C GLN A 125 -7.42 18.91 -14.49
N LEU A 126 -6.51 18.17 -13.86
CA LEU A 126 -6.89 17.10 -12.93
C LEU A 126 -7.62 17.67 -11.71
N LYS A 127 -7.17 18.81 -11.18
CA LYS A 127 -7.84 19.54 -10.09
C LYS A 127 -9.26 19.92 -10.49
N ASP A 128 -9.42 20.67 -11.59
CA ASP A 128 -10.72 21.14 -12.07
C ASP A 128 -11.70 19.99 -12.32
N ILE A 129 -11.21 18.87 -12.86
CA ILE A 129 -12.01 17.66 -13.05
C ILE A 129 -12.50 17.10 -11.72
N TYR A 130 -11.63 16.96 -10.72
CA TYR A 130 -11.98 16.36 -9.44
C TYR A 130 -12.63 17.32 -8.44
N LEU A 131 -12.63 18.63 -8.68
CA LEU A 131 -13.49 19.62 -8.02
C LEU A 131 -14.88 19.72 -8.66
N GLY A 132 -15.02 19.25 -9.91
CA GLY A 132 -16.27 19.28 -10.66
C GLY A 132 -16.47 20.55 -11.49
N ASP A 133 -15.44 21.39 -11.60
CA ASP A 133 -15.43 22.57 -12.46
C ASP A 133 -15.32 22.19 -13.94
N THR A 134 -14.61 21.10 -14.24
CA THR A 134 -14.56 20.48 -15.57
C THR A 134 -15.36 19.18 -15.58
N THR A 135 -16.50 19.18 -16.27
CA THR A 135 -17.44 18.04 -16.30
C THR A 135 -17.55 17.35 -17.66
N SER A 136 -16.84 17.82 -18.69
CA SER A 136 -16.86 17.25 -20.04
C SER A 136 -15.44 17.04 -20.58
N TRP A 137 -15.21 15.90 -21.21
CA TRP A 137 -13.94 15.56 -21.84
C TRP A 137 -13.54 16.55 -22.95
N LYS A 138 -14.52 17.19 -23.60
CA LYS A 138 -14.29 18.21 -24.63
C LYS A 138 -13.44 19.38 -24.13
N ALA A 139 -13.61 19.77 -22.86
CA ALA A 139 -12.86 20.88 -22.27
C ALA A 139 -11.35 20.59 -22.15
N VAL A 140 -10.97 19.32 -22.18
CA VAL A 140 -9.58 18.87 -22.05
C VAL A 140 -9.07 18.11 -23.29
N GLY A 141 -9.71 18.36 -24.45
CA GLY A 141 -9.28 17.82 -25.74
C GLY A 141 -9.73 16.38 -26.02
N GLY A 142 -10.72 15.88 -25.28
CA GLY A 142 -11.37 14.59 -25.51
C GLY A 142 -12.70 14.70 -26.28
N PRO A 143 -13.49 13.61 -26.32
CA PRO A 143 -14.79 13.59 -26.99
C PRO A 143 -15.81 14.51 -26.31
N ASP A 144 -16.88 14.86 -27.04
CA ASP A 144 -18.04 15.56 -26.47
C ASP A 144 -18.87 14.60 -25.62
N ALA A 145 -18.39 14.32 -24.41
CA ALA A 145 -18.95 13.35 -23.48
C ALA A 145 -18.73 13.80 -22.03
N PRO A 146 -19.68 13.52 -21.12
CA PRO A 146 -19.55 13.85 -19.70
C PRO A 146 -18.43 13.02 -19.05
N ILE A 147 -17.80 13.56 -18.01
CA ILE A 147 -16.79 12.86 -17.21
C ILE A 147 -17.47 12.11 -16.07
N VAL A 148 -17.15 10.83 -15.90
CA VAL A 148 -17.57 10.04 -14.74
C VAL A 148 -16.41 9.92 -13.76
N LEU A 149 -16.56 10.50 -12.57
CA LEU A 149 -15.52 10.57 -11.55
C LEU A 149 -15.56 9.35 -10.62
N TYR A 150 -14.44 8.64 -10.51
CA TYR A 150 -14.22 7.63 -9.48
C TYR A 150 -13.11 8.06 -8.53
N SER A 151 -13.44 8.05 -7.24
CA SER A 151 -12.51 8.37 -6.16
C SER A 151 -12.37 7.20 -5.19
N ARG A 152 -11.54 7.39 -4.19
CA ARG A 152 -11.22 6.40 -3.15
C ARG A 152 -11.89 6.78 -1.83
N GLU A 153 -12.17 5.78 -1.02
CA GLU A 153 -12.56 5.97 0.38
C GLU A 153 -11.54 6.81 1.17
N ASN A 154 -12.02 7.58 2.15
CA ASN A 154 -11.19 8.52 2.92
C ASN A 154 -10.07 7.86 3.75
N SER A 155 -10.18 6.54 4.01
CA SER A 155 -9.15 5.75 4.68
C SER A 155 -7.94 5.47 3.76
N SER A 156 -8.08 5.69 2.45
CA SER A 156 -7.04 5.47 1.46
C SER A 156 -5.90 6.50 1.58
N GLY A 157 -4.66 6.01 1.57
CA GLY A 157 -3.49 6.89 1.43
C GLY A 157 -3.44 7.57 0.07
N THR A 158 -3.97 6.95 -0.98
CA THR A 158 -4.06 7.56 -2.31
C THR A 158 -5.11 8.67 -2.37
N TYR A 159 -6.23 8.52 -1.66
CA TYR A 159 -7.19 9.61 -1.47
C TYR A 159 -6.53 10.83 -0.85
N ALA A 160 -5.82 10.62 0.26
CA ALA A 160 -5.12 11.70 0.97
C ALA A 160 -4.02 12.32 0.11
N PHE A 161 -3.26 11.50 -0.61
CA PHE A 161 -2.18 11.97 -1.49
C PHE A 161 -2.72 12.83 -2.64
N VAL A 162 -3.77 12.40 -3.34
CA VAL A 162 -4.39 13.18 -4.42
C VAL A 162 -5.02 14.45 -3.86
N LYS A 163 -5.68 14.38 -2.70
CA LYS A 163 -6.24 15.56 -2.03
C LYS A 163 -5.17 16.61 -1.75
N GLU A 164 -4.01 16.19 -1.24
CA GLU A 164 -2.91 17.10 -0.94
C GLU A 164 -2.18 17.61 -2.20
N LYS A 165 -1.84 16.71 -3.13
CA LYS A 165 -0.94 17.02 -4.26
C LYS A 165 -1.61 17.52 -5.52
N VAL A 166 -2.94 17.36 -5.63
CA VAL A 166 -3.70 17.74 -6.83
C VAL A 166 -4.81 18.71 -6.48
N LEU A 167 -5.50 18.50 -5.35
CA LEU A 167 -6.63 19.33 -4.94
C LEU A 167 -6.24 20.46 -3.97
N ASP A 168 -4.97 20.60 -3.60
CA ASP A 168 -4.49 21.58 -2.62
C ASP A 168 -5.23 21.55 -1.27
N GLY A 169 -5.76 20.38 -0.89
CA GLY A 169 -6.53 20.19 0.34
C GLY A 169 -8.04 20.39 0.21
N ASP A 170 -8.55 20.77 -0.96
CA ASP A 170 -9.98 20.93 -1.22
C ASP A 170 -10.72 19.58 -1.24
N ASP A 171 -12.03 19.62 -1.02
CA ASP A 171 -12.88 18.43 -1.08
C ASP A 171 -13.14 18.00 -2.53
N TYR A 172 -13.22 16.68 -2.73
CA TYR A 172 -13.61 16.11 -4.01
C TYR A 172 -15.05 16.52 -4.36
N ALA A 173 -15.32 16.64 -5.66
CA ALA A 173 -16.66 16.89 -6.19
C ALA A 173 -17.68 15.94 -5.57
N SER A 174 -18.87 16.47 -5.23
CA SER A 174 -19.93 15.70 -4.57
C SER A 174 -20.46 14.53 -5.40
N ASN A 175 -20.26 14.57 -6.72
CA ASN A 175 -20.61 13.50 -7.66
C ASN A 175 -19.49 12.47 -7.87
N ALA A 176 -18.34 12.60 -7.20
CA ALA A 176 -17.26 11.62 -7.27
C ALA A 176 -17.66 10.31 -6.57
N GLN A 177 -17.74 9.22 -7.34
CA GLN A 177 -18.15 7.92 -6.83
C GLN A 177 -17.01 7.30 -6.00
N THR A 178 -17.26 7.11 -4.72
CA THR A 178 -16.27 6.53 -3.79
C THR A 178 -16.29 5.00 -3.88
N LEU A 179 -15.13 4.40 -4.19
CA LEU A 179 -15.00 2.94 -4.31
C LEU A 179 -13.97 2.35 -3.33
N PRO A 180 -14.20 1.10 -2.86
CA PRO A 180 -13.32 0.44 -1.89
C PRO A 180 -12.09 -0.17 -2.57
N GLY A 181 -10.90 0.32 -2.23
CA GLY A 181 -9.65 -0.21 -2.77
C GLY A 181 -9.29 0.24 -4.21
N THR A 182 -8.02 0.05 -4.57
CA THR A 182 -7.48 0.47 -5.88
C THR A 182 -8.04 -0.38 -7.03
N ALA A 183 -8.21 -1.68 -6.81
CA ALA A 183 -8.75 -2.59 -7.82
C ALA A 183 -10.19 -2.25 -8.23
N ALA A 184 -11.03 -1.79 -7.30
CA ALA A 184 -12.41 -1.41 -7.61
C ALA A 184 -12.46 -0.20 -8.55
N VAL A 185 -11.63 0.82 -8.30
CA VAL A 185 -11.54 2.00 -9.18
C VAL A 185 -11.02 1.61 -10.57
N ALA A 186 -9.94 0.83 -10.67
CA ALA A 186 -9.42 0.35 -11.94
C ALA A 186 -10.48 -0.44 -12.73
N ASN A 187 -11.20 -1.35 -12.08
CA ASN A 187 -12.27 -2.13 -12.70
C ASN A 187 -13.47 -1.29 -13.14
N ALA A 188 -13.81 -0.22 -12.40
CA ALA A 188 -14.89 0.68 -12.79
C ALA A 188 -14.50 1.48 -14.04
N VAL A 189 -13.29 2.06 -14.06
CA VAL A 189 -12.79 2.80 -15.23
C VAL A 189 -12.65 1.92 -16.47
N ALA A 190 -12.21 0.66 -16.31
CA ALA A 190 -12.14 -0.29 -17.41
C ALA A 190 -13.50 -0.55 -18.09
N LYS A 191 -14.62 -0.38 -17.36
CA LYS A 191 -15.99 -0.62 -17.85
C LYS A 191 -16.72 0.66 -18.26
N GLU A 192 -16.25 1.82 -17.83
CA GLU A 192 -16.87 3.11 -18.09
C GLU A 192 -16.02 3.92 -19.09
N LYS A 193 -16.49 4.02 -20.33
CA LYS A 193 -15.75 4.66 -21.45
C LYS A 193 -15.36 6.10 -21.16
N ASN A 194 -16.18 6.80 -20.37
CA ASN A 194 -15.95 8.20 -20.02
C ASN A 194 -15.42 8.37 -18.59
N GLY A 195 -14.99 7.27 -17.97
CA GLY A 195 -14.54 7.23 -16.59
C GLY A 195 -13.11 7.72 -16.44
N ILE A 196 -12.87 8.42 -15.33
CA ILE A 196 -11.53 8.71 -14.82
C ILE A 196 -11.45 8.25 -13.36
N GLY A 197 -10.32 7.65 -13.01
CA GLY A 197 -9.99 7.23 -11.65
C GLY A 197 -8.50 7.38 -11.38
N TYR A 198 -8.08 7.09 -10.15
CA TYR A 198 -6.67 7.13 -9.77
C TYR A 198 -6.28 5.98 -8.85
N GLY A 199 -4.99 5.63 -8.85
CA GLY A 199 -4.45 4.50 -8.11
C GLY A 199 -2.93 4.43 -8.16
N GLY A 200 -2.35 3.34 -7.64
CA GLY A 200 -0.93 3.06 -7.86
C GLY A 200 -0.68 2.47 -9.25
N ALA A 201 0.50 2.73 -9.82
CA ALA A 201 0.86 2.34 -11.18
C ALA A 201 0.72 0.82 -11.47
N ALA A 202 0.91 -0.03 -10.45
CA ALA A 202 0.77 -1.48 -10.56
C ALA A 202 -0.63 -2.01 -10.97
N TYR A 203 -1.66 -1.14 -11.01
CA TYR A 203 -3.04 -1.54 -11.31
C TYR A 203 -3.48 -1.25 -12.74
N ALA A 204 -2.59 -0.81 -13.63
CA ALA A 204 -2.87 -0.32 -14.97
C ALA A 204 -3.42 -1.35 -15.99
N LYS A 205 -3.87 -2.54 -15.58
CA LYS A 205 -4.37 -3.57 -16.50
C LYS A 205 -5.81 -3.28 -16.94
N GLY A 206 -6.05 -3.19 -18.26
CA GLY A 206 -7.39 -2.97 -18.83
C GLY A 206 -7.85 -1.51 -18.76
N ILE A 207 -6.92 -0.59 -18.47
CA ILE A 207 -7.11 0.85 -18.38
C ILE A 207 -5.90 1.53 -19.02
N LYS A 208 -6.07 2.78 -19.43
CA LYS A 208 -4.99 3.59 -19.99
C LYS A 208 -4.54 4.64 -18.99
N GLU A 209 -3.26 4.63 -18.68
CA GLU A 209 -2.62 5.64 -17.84
C GLU A 209 -2.53 6.98 -18.58
N LEU A 210 -2.83 8.07 -17.89
CA LEU A 210 -2.59 9.42 -18.37
C LEU A 210 -1.19 9.87 -18.00
N LYS A 211 -0.52 10.56 -18.93
CA LYS A 211 0.67 11.33 -18.60
C LYS A 211 0.27 12.58 -17.82
N VAL A 212 1.13 13.00 -16.89
CA VAL A 212 0.96 14.30 -16.22
C VAL A 212 1.87 15.32 -16.89
N LYS A 213 1.26 16.41 -17.37
CA LYS A 213 2.00 17.54 -17.92
C LYS A 213 2.63 18.34 -16.80
N LYS A 214 3.93 18.60 -16.93
CA LYS A 214 4.71 19.46 -16.05
C LYS A 214 5.59 20.32 -16.95
N ASP A 215 5.48 21.63 -16.80
CA ASP A 215 6.12 22.60 -17.70
C ASP A 215 5.69 22.33 -19.16
N ASN A 216 6.64 22.14 -20.07
CA ASN A 216 6.37 21.88 -21.49
C ASN A 216 6.29 20.38 -21.85
N ASP A 217 6.52 19.48 -20.88
CA ASP A 217 6.63 18.04 -21.11
C ASP A 217 5.49 17.24 -20.47
N ALA A 218 5.25 16.04 -20.98
CA ALA A 218 4.26 15.11 -20.45
C ALA A 218 4.94 13.81 -19.98
N PHE A 219 4.86 13.53 -18.69
CA PHE A 219 5.54 12.40 -18.08
C PHE A 219 4.58 11.26 -17.76
N ALA A 220 4.88 10.06 -18.25
CA ALA A 220 4.22 8.83 -17.83
C ALA A 220 4.79 8.34 -16.48
N PRO A 221 4.02 7.57 -15.69
CA PRO A 221 4.46 7.00 -14.41
C PRO A 221 5.43 5.82 -14.62
N THR A 222 6.55 6.06 -15.29
CA THR A 222 7.57 5.03 -15.57
C THR A 222 8.65 4.99 -14.49
N ALA A 223 9.39 3.87 -14.42
CA ALA A 223 10.51 3.73 -13.50
C ALA A 223 11.56 4.84 -13.67
N GLU A 224 11.85 5.20 -14.93
CA GLU A 224 12.78 6.29 -15.26
C GLU A 224 12.27 7.62 -14.70
N ASN A 225 11.02 8.00 -15.02
CA ASN A 225 10.48 9.31 -14.64
C ASN A 225 10.27 9.43 -13.12
N VAL A 226 9.91 8.34 -12.44
CA VAL A 226 9.74 8.32 -10.98
C VAL A 226 11.10 8.39 -10.29
N LYS A 227 12.11 7.63 -10.74
CA LYS A 227 13.45 7.67 -10.14
C LYS A 227 14.15 9.01 -10.37
N SER A 228 13.94 9.64 -11.52
CA SER A 228 14.54 10.94 -11.84
C SER A 228 13.78 12.14 -11.27
N GLY A 229 12.62 11.94 -10.61
CA GLY A 229 11.77 13.02 -10.09
C GLY A 229 11.05 13.84 -11.18
N LYS A 230 11.02 13.36 -12.42
CA LYS A 230 10.30 14.03 -13.52
C LYS A 230 8.78 13.84 -13.41
N TYR A 231 8.34 12.66 -12.96
CA TYR A 231 6.92 12.42 -12.70
C TYR A 231 6.47 13.10 -11.39
N PRO A 232 5.50 14.03 -11.42
CA PRO A 232 5.21 14.88 -10.26
C PRO A 232 4.42 14.19 -9.15
N LEU A 233 3.80 13.04 -9.42
CA LEU A 233 2.93 12.32 -8.48
C LEU A 233 3.61 11.06 -7.92
N SER A 234 4.91 11.11 -7.70
CA SER A 234 5.67 10.03 -7.06
C SER A 234 5.55 10.07 -5.54
N ARG A 235 5.56 8.90 -4.90
CA ARG A 235 5.59 8.76 -3.43
C ARG A 235 6.32 7.49 -3.01
N ASP A 236 6.71 7.47 -1.75
CA ASP A 236 7.17 6.26 -1.10
C ASP A 236 5.98 5.43 -0.58
N LEU A 237 6.19 4.12 -0.52
CA LEU A 237 5.30 3.13 0.08
C LEU A 237 5.97 2.58 1.32
N PHE A 238 5.25 2.57 2.43
CA PHE A 238 5.82 2.37 3.75
C PHE A 238 5.27 1.13 4.45
N PHE A 239 6.16 0.44 5.15
CA PHE A 239 5.80 -0.37 6.30
C PHE A 239 6.02 0.43 7.58
N TYR A 240 4.99 0.44 8.42
CA TYR A 240 5.03 1.04 9.75
C TYR A 240 4.93 -0.03 10.83
N LEU A 241 5.71 0.14 11.87
CA LEU A 241 5.73 -0.74 13.04
C LEU A 241 5.67 0.09 14.32
N ARG A 242 5.13 -0.52 15.38
CA ARG A 242 5.14 0.09 16.72
C ARG A 242 6.56 0.26 17.25
N ASN A 243 7.45 -0.68 16.95
CA ASN A 243 8.80 -0.75 17.49
C ASN A 243 9.78 -1.16 16.39
N LYS A 244 11.08 -1.11 16.71
CA LYS A 244 12.11 -1.72 15.87
C LYS A 244 11.74 -3.18 15.56
N PRO A 245 11.82 -3.60 14.30
CA PRO A 245 11.42 -4.95 13.90
C PRO A 245 12.33 -6.00 14.53
N SER A 246 11.74 -7.10 14.97
CA SER A 246 12.44 -8.29 15.50
C SER A 246 11.79 -9.57 14.98
N GLY A 247 12.47 -10.71 15.15
CA GLY A 247 11.95 -12.04 14.79
C GLY A 247 11.45 -12.12 13.34
N GLU A 248 10.32 -12.81 13.15
CA GLU A 248 9.68 -13.03 11.85
C GLU A 248 9.31 -11.72 11.13
N THR A 249 8.88 -10.70 11.88
CA THR A 249 8.56 -9.38 11.32
C THR A 249 9.80 -8.74 10.69
N LYS A 250 10.96 -8.84 11.36
CA LYS A 250 12.22 -8.35 10.80
C LYS A 250 12.63 -9.15 9.57
N ALA A 251 12.57 -10.49 9.66
CA ALA A 251 12.93 -11.36 8.54
C ALA A 251 12.09 -11.07 7.29
N PHE A 252 10.79 -10.81 7.46
CA PHE A 252 9.90 -10.44 6.35
C PHE A 252 10.26 -9.07 5.74
N ILE A 253 10.56 -8.06 6.57
CA ILE A 253 10.97 -6.73 6.08
C ILE A 253 12.33 -6.79 5.37
N ASP A 254 13.28 -7.51 5.94
CA ASP A 254 14.60 -7.74 5.33
C ASP A 254 14.43 -8.44 3.97
N PHE A 255 13.52 -9.42 3.87
CA PHE A 255 13.19 -10.06 2.60
C PHE A 255 12.59 -9.09 1.60
N ALA A 256 11.61 -8.26 2.00
CA ALA A 256 11.02 -7.25 1.13
C ALA A 256 12.07 -6.27 0.57
N LEU A 257 13.09 -5.93 1.36
CA LEU A 257 14.21 -5.07 0.97
C LEU A 257 15.37 -5.79 0.28
N SER A 258 15.38 -7.12 0.26
CA SER A 258 16.40 -7.93 -0.41
C SER A 258 16.35 -7.77 -1.94
N PRO A 259 17.40 -8.14 -2.69
CA PRO A 259 17.37 -8.12 -4.15
C PRO A 259 16.18 -8.88 -4.75
N GLU A 260 15.79 -10.01 -4.14
CA GLU A 260 14.63 -10.79 -4.56
C GLU A 260 13.30 -10.09 -4.25
N GLY A 261 13.17 -9.52 -3.05
CA GLY A 261 12.00 -8.72 -2.69
C GLY A 261 11.83 -7.51 -3.59
N GLN A 262 12.92 -6.83 -3.93
CA GLN A 262 12.92 -5.68 -4.84
C GLN A 262 12.70 -6.09 -6.32
N ALA A 263 13.06 -7.31 -6.70
CA ALA A 263 12.66 -7.86 -7.99
C ALA A 263 11.13 -8.03 -8.08
N ILE A 264 10.48 -8.48 -7.00
CA ILE A 264 9.01 -8.57 -6.91
C ILE A 264 8.36 -7.18 -7.03
N VAL A 265 8.96 -6.12 -6.47
CA VAL A 265 8.47 -4.72 -6.63
C VAL A 265 8.31 -4.37 -8.11
N SER A 266 9.36 -4.63 -8.90
CA SER A 266 9.36 -4.37 -10.34
C SER A 266 8.35 -5.25 -11.08
N GLN A 267 8.26 -6.55 -10.73
CA GLN A 267 7.33 -7.50 -11.35
C GLN A 267 5.86 -7.12 -11.12
N VAL A 268 5.54 -6.54 -9.96
CA VAL A 268 4.19 -6.07 -9.65
C VAL A 268 3.87 -4.77 -10.39
N GLY A 269 4.88 -3.98 -10.79
CA GLY A 269 4.69 -2.70 -11.48
C GLY A 269 4.94 -1.47 -10.61
N TYR A 270 5.63 -1.64 -9.48
CA TYR A 270 6.16 -0.56 -8.65
C TYR A 270 7.65 -0.36 -8.89
N PHE A 271 8.25 0.62 -8.21
CA PHE A 271 9.66 0.96 -8.40
C PHE A 271 10.50 0.63 -7.16
N PRO A 272 11.63 -0.07 -7.30
CA PRO A 272 12.52 -0.38 -6.17
C PRO A 272 13.02 0.87 -5.44
N VAL A 273 13.26 0.74 -4.12
CA VAL A 273 13.83 1.81 -3.28
C VAL A 273 15.35 1.99 -3.46
N LYS A 274 16.02 1.02 -4.10
CA LYS A 274 17.45 1.02 -4.43
C LYS A 274 17.64 0.66 -5.89
#